data_AF-T1GY76-F1
#
_entry.id   AF-T1GY76-F1
#
_cell.length_a   1.000
_cell.length_b   1.000
_cell.length_c   1.000
_cell.angle_alpha   90.00
_cell.angle_beta   90.00
_cell.angle_gamma   90.00
#
_symmetry.space_group_name_H-M   'P 1'
#
loop_
_entity.id
_entity.type
_entity.pdbx_description
1 polymer ?
#
loop_
_entity_poly.entity_id
_entity_poly.type
_entity_poly.pdbx_seq_one_letter_code
_entity_poly.pdbx_strand_id
1 'polypeptide(L)'
;MDISKDMFKYSKEFVKAGVSLRLIGDQHLLPSDLKEAIEKSIESTSHCKDFILNIAFAYGSRNEMTNAFKIILNQENKSKINKKLIQENLYLNSKPDMVLRSSGESRLSDFLMCQIYDGILFFEKKLWPEIRFMDLTLLEKPTKKVRLSGYGVELYLKSTEYKSQDDS
;
A
#
# COMPACT_ATOMS: atom_id res chain seq x y z
N MET A 1 21.77 2.86 10.85
CA MET A 1 20.88 1.69 10.63
C MET A 1 19.78 2.18 9.71
N ASP A 2 19.81 1.76 8.45
CA ASP A 2 18.90 2.27 7.42
C ASP A 2 17.62 1.44 7.47
N ILE A 3 16.60 1.95 8.17
CA ILE A 3 15.32 1.28 8.45
C ILE A 3 14.69 0.73 7.15
N SER A 4 14.93 1.40 6.02
CA SER A 4 14.43 0.99 4.71
C SER A 4 14.98 -0.38 4.27
N LYS A 5 16.24 -0.68 4.58
CA LYS A 5 16.91 -1.93 4.17
C LYS A 5 16.62 -3.08 5.10
N ASP A 6 16.49 -2.80 6.39
CA ASP A 6 16.30 -3.85 7.39
C ASP A 6 14.93 -4.54 7.22
N MET A 7 13.91 -3.83 6.76
CA MET A 7 12.60 -4.40 6.46
C MET A 7 12.65 -5.52 5.43
N PHE A 8 13.45 -5.37 4.37
CA PHE A 8 13.56 -6.36 3.29
C PHE A 8 14.40 -7.59 3.67
N LYS A 9 15.05 -7.58 4.85
CA LYS A 9 15.72 -8.77 5.39
C LYS A 9 14.73 -9.79 5.97
N TYR A 10 13.49 -9.39 6.23
CA TYR A 10 12.44 -10.23 6.83
C TYR A 10 11.57 -10.96 5.80
N SER A 11 12.10 -11.24 4.61
CA SER A 11 11.36 -11.92 3.53
C SER A 11 10.80 -13.28 3.96
N LYS A 12 11.52 -14.02 4.82
CA LYS A 12 11.07 -15.32 5.34
C LYS A 12 9.84 -15.20 6.23
N GLU A 13 9.77 -14.15 7.04
CA GLU A 13 8.65 -13.83 7.92
C GLU A 13 7.41 -13.45 7.09
N PHE A 14 7.59 -12.67 6.02
CA PHE A 14 6.52 -12.37 5.08
C PHE A 14 5.97 -13.61 4.39
N VAL A 15 6.85 -14.52 3.93
CA VAL A 15 6.42 -15.81 3.34
C VAL A 15 5.64 -16.64 4.36
N LYS A 16 6.14 -16.78 5.60
CA LYS A 16 5.44 -17.50 6.67
C LYS A 16 4.06 -16.91 6.98
N ALA A 17 3.91 -15.59 6.84
CA ALA A 17 2.65 -14.88 7.04
C ALA A 17 1.76 -14.83 5.78
N GLY A 18 2.17 -15.45 4.66
CA GLY A 18 1.39 -15.45 3.42
C GLY A 18 1.29 -14.09 2.72
N VAL A 19 2.25 -13.19 2.97
CA VAL A 19 2.27 -11.82 2.46
C VAL A 19 3.02 -11.74 1.14
N SER A 20 2.39 -11.15 0.11
CA SER A 20 2.99 -10.80 -1.18
C SER A 20 3.42 -9.34 -1.19
N LEU A 21 4.71 -9.07 -1.27
CA LEU A 21 5.25 -7.71 -1.30
C LEU A 21 5.14 -7.12 -2.70
N ARG A 22 4.78 -5.84 -2.77
CA ARG A 22 4.77 -5.03 -4.00
C ARG A 22 5.35 -3.67 -3.72
N LEU A 23 5.94 -3.04 -4.72
CA LEU A 23 6.46 -1.68 -4.63
C LEU A 23 5.63 -0.76 -5.53
N ILE A 24 5.29 0.41 -5.01
CA ILE A 24 4.69 1.51 -5.77
C ILE A 24 5.58 2.75 -5.65
N GLY A 25 5.73 3.50 -6.75
CA GLY A 25 6.61 4.66 -6.83
C GLY A 25 7.72 4.51 -7.87
N ASP A 26 8.60 5.51 -7.94
CA ASP A 26 9.63 5.58 -8.97
C ASP A 26 10.90 4.82 -8.56
N GLN A 27 11.09 3.64 -9.15
CA GLN A 27 12.24 2.78 -8.86
C GLN A 27 13.57 3.34 -9.36
N HIS A 28 13.56 4.30 -10.30
CA HIS A 28 14.78 4.92 -10.80
C HIS A 28 15.42 5.86 -9.77
N LEU A 29 14.65 6.30 -8.78
CA LEU A 29 15.13 7.16 -7.70
C LEU A 29 15.73 6.36 -6.53
N LEU A 30 15.70 5.02 -6.60
CA LEU A 30 16.20 4.17 -5.53
C LEU A 30 17.70 3.89 -5.71
N PRO A 31 18.49 3.94 -4.62
CA PRO A 31 19.85 3.40 -4.60
C PRO A 31 19.86 1.94 -5.07
N SER A 32 20.90 1.56 -5.81
CA SER A 32 21.01 0.23 -6.43
C SER A 32 20.95 -0.91 -5.41
N ASP A 33 21.56 -0.74 -4.25
CA ASP A 33 21.59 -1.72 -3.17
C ASP A 33 20.21 -1.91 -2.51
N LEU A 34 19.45 -0.82 -2.31
CA LEU A 34 18.07 -0.87 -1.83
C LEU A 34 17.16 -1.52 -2.88
N LYS A 35 17.33 -1.18 -4.16
CA LYS A 35 16.57 -1.77 -5.26
C LYS A 35 16.75 -3.29 -5.32
N GLU A 36 17.98 -3.77 -5.23
CA GLU A 36 18.28 -5.22 -5.24
C GLU A 36 17.62 -5.93 -4.04
N ALA A 37 17.65 -5.33 -2.85
CA ALA A 37 17.00 -5.90 -1.66
C ALA A 37 15.47 -5.97 -1.81
N ILE A 38 14.85 -4.94 -2.40
CA ILE A 38 13.42 -4.91 -2.69
C ILE A 38 13.05 -5.98 -3.70
N GLU A 39 13.77 -6.07 -4.82
CA GLU A 39 13.50 -7.03 -5.89
C GLU A 39 13.54 -8.46 -5.39
N LYS A 40 14.59 -8.83 -4.63
CA LYS A 40 14.69 -10.16 -4.00
C LYS A 40 13.51 -10.46 -3.07
N SER A 41 13.04 -9.46 -2.33
CA SER A 41 11.92 -9.63 -1.41
C SER A 41 10.59 -9.79 -2.14
N ILE A 42 10.35 -9.00 -3.18
CA ILE A 42 9.16 -9.13 -4.05
C ILE A 42 9.15 -10.50 -4.72
N GLU A 43 10.28 -10.93 -5.29
CA GLU A 43 10.39 -12.24 -5.94
C GLU A 43 10.09 -13.38 -4.96
N SER A 44 10.73 -13.36 -3.78
CA SER A 44 10.55 -14.41 -2.77
C SER A 44 9.13 -14.50 -2.21
N THR A 45 8.34 -13.41 -2.29
CA THR A 45 6.96 -13.34 -1.77
C THR A 45 5.89 -13.35 -2.87
N SER A 46 6.29 -13.40 -4.14
CA SER A 46 5.40 -13.30 -5.29
C SER A 46 4.32 -14.39 -5.38
N HIS A 47 4.61 -15.57 -4.80
CA HIS A 47 3.71 -16.73 -4.80
C HIS A 47 2.66 -16.69 -3.67
N CYS A 48 2.84 -15.82 -2.68
CA CYS A 48 1.92 -15.66 -1.55
C CYS A 48 0.61 -14.99 -1.99
N LYS A 49 -0.52 -15.35 -1.36
CA LYS A 49 -1.86 -14.89 -1.79
C LYS A 49 -2.79 -14.45 -0.66
N ASP A 50 -2.37 -14.58 0.59
CA ASP A 50 -3.24 -14.29 1.74
C ASP A 50 -3.39 -12.79 1.92
N PHE A 51 -2.25 -12.08 1.84
CA PHE A 51 -2.19 -10.63 1.95
C PHE A 51 -1.28 -10.04 0.87
N ILE A 52 -1.56 -8.80 0.47
CA ILE A 52 -0.67 -8.03 -0.41
C ILE A 52 -0.16 -6.86 0.42
N LEU A 53 1.15 -6.63 0.46
CA LEU A 53 1.74 -5.47 1.14
C LEU A 53 2.31 -4.54 0.07
N ASN A 54 1.62 -3.44 -0.22
CA ASN A 54 2.18 -2.45 -1.15
C ASN A 54 3.07 -1.51 -0.35
N ILE A 55 4.27 -1.28 -0.85
CA ILE A 55 5.24 -0.43 -0.23
C ILE A 55 5.48 0.78 -1.12
N ALA A 56 5.23 1.98 -0.62
CA ALA A 56 5.40 3.23 -1.32
C ALA A 56 6.80 3.81 -1.06
N PHE A 57 7.70 3.70 -2.04
CA PHE A 57 9.03 4.33 -2.01
C PHE A 57 9.20 5.27 -3.19
N ALA A 58 9.83 6.43 -2.94
CA ALA A 58 9.94 7.49 -3.94
C ALA A 58 8.60 7.77 -4.64
N TYR A 59 7.51 7.73 -3.85
CA TYR A 59 6.15 7.85 -4.32
C TYR A 59 5.62 9.28 -4.10
N GLY A 60 4.86 9.76 -5.08
CA GLY A 60 3.99 10.93 -4.96
C GLY A 60 2.91 10.85 -6.03
N SER A 61 1.66 11.17 -5.67
CA SER A 61 0.51 11.03 -6.59
C SER A 61 0.64 11.88 -7.84
N ARG A 62 1.24 13.08 -7.74
CA ARG A 62 1.53 13.89 -8.93
C ARG A 62 2.52 13.22 -9.89
N ASN A 63 3.55 12.56 -9.36
CA ASN A 63 4.52 11.81 -10.18
C ASN A 63 3.87 10.57 -10.80
N GLU A 64 3.06 9.85 -10.03
CA GLU A 64 2.28 8.71 -10.51
C GLU A 64 1.36 9.12 -11.68
N MET A 65 0.58 10.19 -11.54
CA MET A 65 -0.28 10.71 -12.62
C MET A 65 0.53 11.09 -13.87
N THR A 66 1.66 11.77 -13.67
CA THR A 66 2.53 12.19 -14.78
C THR A 66 3.03 10.97 -15.56
N ASN A 67 3.46 9.91 -14.86
CA ASN A 67 3.92 8.69 -15.49
C ASN A 67 2.77 7.90 -16.14
N ALA A 68 1.60 7.84 -15.51
CA ALA A 68 0.41 7.23 -16.10
C ALA A 68 0.03 7.90 -17.44
N PHE A 69 0.04 9.24 -17.50
CA PHE A 69 -0.24 9.96 -18.74
C PHE A 69 0.83 9.75 -19.81
N LYS A 70 2.12 9.70 -19.46
CA LYS A 70 3.19 9.35 -20.41
C LYS A 70 2.98 7.96 -21.01
N ILE A 71 2.61 6.98 -20.19
CA ILE A 71 2.32 5.62 -20.66
C ILE A 71 1.14 5.64 -21.63
N ILE A 72 0.03 6.30 -21.27
CA ILE A 72 -1.18 6.40 -22.10
C ILE A 72 -0.88 7.09 -23.44
N LEU A 73 -0.13 8.19 -23.44
CA LEU A 73 0.21 8.93 -24.66
C LEU A 73 1.07 8.12 -25.65
N ASN A 74 1.82 7.13 -25.15
CA ASN A 74 2.63 6.23 -25.97
C ASN A 74 1.85 5.00 -26.48
N GLN A 75 0.59 4.82 -26.11
CA GLN A 75 -0.24 3.73 -26.63
C GLN A 75 -0.73 4.06 -28.05
N GLU A 76 -0.63 3.10 -28.96
CA GLU A 76 -1.03 3.26 -30.38
C GLU A 76 -2.52 3.63 -30.53
N ASN A 77 -3.35 3.09 -29.64
CA ASN A 77 -4.78 3.33 -29.63
C ASN A 77 -5.06 4.55 -28.75
N LYS A 78 -5.09 5.75 -29.36
CA LYS A 78 -5.49 7.03 -28.74
C LYS A 78 -6.98 7.05 -28.40
N SER A 79 -7.45 6.01 -27.71
CA SER A 79 -8.77 5.96 -27.12
C SER A 79 -9.00 7.24 -26.31
N LYS A 80 -10.25 7.70 -26.26
CA LYS A 80 -10.60 8.87 -25.46
C LYS A 80 -10.20 8.60 -24.01
N ILE A 81 -9.23 9.39 -23.51
CA ILE A 81 -8.77 9.32 -22.13
C ILE A 81 -9.99 9.39 -21.21
N ASN A 82 -10.12 8.40 -20.34
CA ASN A 82 -11.23 8.26 -19.42
C ASN A 82 -10.72 7.74 -18.07
N LYS A 83 -11.59 7.78 -17.04
CA LYS A 83 -11.25 7.41 -15.67
C LYS A 83 -10.66 6.00 -15.55
N LYS A 84 -11.21 5.03 -16.30
CA LYS A 84 -10.77 3.62 -16.29
C LYS A 84 -9.34 3.50 -16.82
N LEU A 85 -9.08 4.12 -17.98
CA LEU A 85 -7.75 4.10 -18.60
C LEU A 85 -6.70 4.74 -17.68
N ILE A 86 -7.04 5.86 -17.03
CA ILE A 86 -6.13 6.49 -16.06
C ILE A 86 -5.83 5.53 -14.91
N GLN A 87 -6.85 4.95 -14.29
CA GLN A 87 -6.71 4.05 -13.14
C GLN A 87 -5.88 2.80 -13.46
N GLU A 88 -6.02 2.23 -14.65
CA GLU A 88 -5.27 1.05 -15.10
C GLU A 88 -3.76 1.33 -15.29
N ASN A 89 -3.37 2.61 -15.45
CA ASN A 89 -1.98 3.01 -15.68
C ASN A 89 -1.33 3.70 -14.46
N LEU A 90 -2.00 3.75 -13.30
CA LEU A 90 -1.40 4.17 -12.03
C LEU A 90 -0.47 3.06 -11.48
N TYR A 91 0.46 3.41 -10.59
CA TYR A 91 1.27 2.41 -9.87
C TYR A 91 0.39 1.52 -9.00
N LEU A 92 -0.61 2.13 -8.35
CA LEU A 92 -1.66 1.43 -7.62
C LEU A 92 -3.02 1.69 -8.27
N ASN A 93 -3.60 0.64 -8.85
CA ASN A 93 -4.92 0.69 -9.48
C ASN A 93 -6.08 0.37 -8.52
N SER A 94 -5.79 0.01 -7.27
CA SER A 94 -6.79 -0.23 -6.24
C SER A 94 -7.07 1.02 -5.41
N LYS A 95 -8.29 1.12 -4.88
CA LYS A 95 -8.67 2.21 -3.96
C LYS A 95 -8.52 1.77 -2.50
N PRO A 96 -8.04 2.65 -1.60
CA PRO A 96 -8.07 2.37 -0.17
C PRO A 96 -9.47 2.64 0.40
N ASP A 97 -9.96 1.75 1.28
CA ASP A 97 -11.20 1.97 2.04
C ASP A 97 -10.99 2.95 3.22
N MET A 98 -9.74 3.08 3.65
CA MET A 98 -9.31 3.95 4.75
C MET A 98 -7.86 4.38 4.54
N VAL A 99 -7.55 5.61 4.93
CA VAL A 99 -6.20 6.15 5.05
C VAL A 99 -5.99 6.60 6.49
N LEU A 100 -5.07 5.94 7.18
CA LEU A 100 -4.62 6.36 8.50
C LEU A 100 -3.35 7.18 8.37
N ARG A 101 -3.31 8.32 9.04
CA ARG A 101 -2.12 9.14 9.18
C ARG A 101 -1.85 9.43 10.65
N SER A 102 -0.64 9.12 11.09
CA SER A 102 -0.16 9.34 12.45
C SER A 102 0.35 10.77 12.65
N SER A 103 0.86 11.08 13.86
CA SER A 103 1.49 12.35 14.26
C SER A 103 0.58 13.59 14.35
N GLY A 104 -0.74 13.43 14.24
CA GLY A 104 -1.71 14.51 14.37
C GLY A 104 -1.84 15.43 13.14
N GLU A 105 -1.08 15.16 12.09
CA GLU A 105 -1.06 15.98 10.88
C GLU A 105 -2.29 15.73 10.00
N SER A 106 -3.14 16.75 9.81
CA SER A 106 -4.39 16.65 9.03
C SER A 106 -4.20 17.00 7.54
N ARG A 107 -3.32 16.27 6.84
CA ARG A 107 -3.08 16.43 5.39
C ARG A 107 -2.73 15.11 4.71
N LEU A 108 -2.90 15.00 3.40
CA LEU A 108 -2.47 13.80 2.65
C LEU A 108 -1.00 13.85 2.22
N SER A 109 -0.45 15.04 1.99
CA SER A 109 0.93 15.23 1.52
C SER A 109 1.26 14.43 0.25
N ASP A 110 0.42 14.54 -0.79
CA ASP A 110 0.63 13.89 -2.10
C ASP A 110 0.56 12.35 -2.07
N PHE A 111 -0.16 11.79 -1.09
CA PHE A 111 -0.36 10.35 -0.95
C PHE A 111 -1.71 9.89 -1.51
N LEU A 112 -1.69 8.92 -2.45
CA LEU A 112 -2.83 8.25 -3.09
C LEU A 112 -3.99 9.17 -3.55
N MET A 113 -3.71 10.40 -3.97
CA MET A 113 -4.73 11.42 -4.25
C MET A 113 -5.75 11.00 -5.32
N CYS A 114 -5.34 10.19 -6.31
CA CYS A 114 -6.26 9.69 -7.34
C CYS A 114 -7.11 8.51 -6.87
N GLN A 115 -6.55 7.71 -5.96
CA GLN A 115 -7.17 6.49 -5.45
C GLN A 115 -8.16 6.82 -4.32
N ILE A 116 -7.93 7.90 -3.56
CA ILE A 116 -8.78 8.36 -2.46
C ILE A 116 -9.91 9.25 -2.99
N TYR A 117 -10.95 8.65 -3.55
CA TYR A 117 -12.16 9.41 -3.94
C TYR A 117 -13.37 9.16 -3.02
N ASP A 118 -13.41 8.02 -2.30
CA ASP A 118 -14.49 7.64 -1.39
C ASP A 118 -14.00 6.98 -0.08
N GLY A 119 -12.69 7.08 0.21
CA GLY A 119 -12.07 6.47 1.40
C GLY A 119 -12.28 7.28 2.68
N ILE A 120 -12.22 6.61 3.84
CA ILE A 120 -12.25 7.27 5.16
C ILE A 120 -10.86 7.78 5.52
N LEU A 121 -10.74 9.06 5.86
CA LEU A 121 -9.50 9.64 6.38
C LEU A 121 -9.52 9.61 7.91
N PHE A 122 -8.51 9.00 8.51
CA PHE A 122 -8.31 8.95 9.96
C PHE A 122 -6.97 9.58 10.34
N PHE A 123 -7.00 10.62 11.16
CA PHE A 123 -5.82 11.34 11.63
C PHE A 123 -5.57 11.03 13.10
N GLU A 124 -4.61 10.16 13.36
CA GLU A 124 -4.18 9.71 14.68
C GLU A 124 -3.12 10.65 15.25
N LYS A 125 -3.25 11.01 16.53
CA LYS A 125 -2.28 11.85 17.25
C LYS A 125 -1.02 11.09 17.63
N LYS A 126 -1.11 9.79 17.89
CA LYS A 126 0.04 8.93 18.21
C LYS A 126 1.10 8.98 17.11
N LEU A 127 2.37 8.89 17.50
CA LEU A 127 3.47 8.74 16.56
C LEU A 127 3.49 7.33 15.96
N TRP A 128 4.09 7.18 14.78
CA TRP A 128 4.14 5.88 14.10
C TRP A 128 4.68 4.74 14.97
N PRO A 129 5.81 4.90 15.71
CA PRO A 129 6.33 3.82 16.57
C PRO A 129 5.41 3.46 17.75
N GLU A 130 4.47 4.34 18.09
CA GLU A 130 3.53 4.16 19.21
C GLU A 130 2.23 3.48 18.79
N ILE A 131 1.98 3.36 17.48
CA ILE A 131 0.79 2.70 16.95
C ILE A 131 0.92 1.19 17.18
N ARG A 132 -0.02 0.65 17.95
CA ARG A 132 -0.12 -0.78 18.23
C ARG A 132 -1.28 -1.41 17.46
N PHE A 133 -1.29 -2.73 17.38
CA PHE A 133 -2.37 -3.45 16.71
C PHE A 133 -3.76 -3.10 17.26
N MET A 134 -3.88 -2.94 18.59
CA MET A 134 -5.12 -2.53 19.26
C MET A 134 -5.63 -1.14 18.84
N ASP A 135 -4.73 -0.24 18.44
CA ASP A 135 -5.13 1.10 18.00
C ASP A 135 -5.88 1.06 16.67
N LEU A 136 -5.82 -0.07 15.97
CA LEU A 136 -6.44 -0.31 14.68
C LEU A 136 -7.72 -1.11 14.82
N THR A 137 -7.80 -2.00 15.80
CA THR A 137 -9.04 -2.70 16.10
C THR A 137 -10.11 -1.71 16.53
N LEU A 138 -9.73 -0.57 17.13
CA LEU A 138 -10.63 0.55 17.40
C LEU A 138 -11.10 1.29 16.14
N LEU A 139 -10.40 1.11 15.02
CA LEU A 139 -10.79 1.59 13.69
C LEU A 139 -11.68 0.61 12.95
N GLU A 140 -12.11 -0.48 13.61
CA GLU A 140 -13.25 -1.26 13.13
C GLU A 140 -14.38 -0.28 12.86
N LYS A 141 -14.58 0.06 11.58
CA LYS A 141 -15.81 0.70 11.17
C LYS A 141 -16.96 -0.19 11.69
N PRO A 142 -18.15 0.35 11.95
CA PRO A 142 -19.37 -0.46 11.80
C PRO A 142 -19.22 -1.31 10.52
N THR A 143 -18.94 -2.59 10.73
CA THR A 143 -18.67 -3.67 9.75
C THR A 143 -17.61 -3.43 8.64
N LYS A 144 -16.49 -4.17 8.78
CA LYS A 144 -15.59 -4.76 7.75
C LYS A 144 -14.43 -3.90 7.16
N LYS A 145 -13.21 -4.30 7.59
CA LYS A 145 -11.85 -4.18 7.01
C LYS A 145 -11.00 -2.97 7.43
N VAL A 146 -9.91 -3.27 8.15
CA VAL A 146 -8.90 -2.33 8.70
C VAL A 146 -7.51 -2.65 8.13
N ARG A 147 -6.69 -1.63 7.83
CA ARG A 147 -5.30 -1.77 7.31
C ARG A 147 -4.40 -0.62 7.82
N LEU A 148 -3.19 -0.98 8.27
CA LEU A 148 -2.12 -0.12 8.83
C LEU A 148 -1.17 0.48 7.77
N SER A 149 -0.58 1.66 8.04
CA SER A 149 0.63 2.10 7.30
C SER A 149 1.54 3.14 7.95
N GLY A 150 2.86 2.96 7.78
CA GLY A 150 3.94 3.92 8.07
C GLY A 150 5.32 3.44 7.57
N TYR A 151 6.24 4.38 7.33
CA TYR A 151 7.45 4.21 6.51
C TYR A 151 7.20 3.64 5.10
N GLY A 152 6.08 3.99 4.49
CA GLY A 152 5.75 3.52 3.15
C GLY A 152 5.28 2.07 3.11
N VAL A 153 4.79 1.47 4.20
CA VAL A 153 4.26 0.09 4.22
C VAL A 153 2.74 0.11 4.32
N GLU A 154 1.98 -0.48 3.40
CA GLU A 154 0.52 -0.64 3.50
C GLU A 154 0.13 -2.09 3.82
N LEU A 155 -0.65 -2.41 4.88
CA LEU A 155 -0.95 -3.81 5.33
C LEU A 155 -1.98 -4.64 4.53
N TYR A 156 -3.29 -4.75 4.78
CA TYR A 156 -4.39 -5.36 3.96
C TYR A 156 -4.73 -6.62 4.73
N LEU A 157 -5.72 -6.51 5.60
CA LEU A 157 -6.28 -7.66 6.29
C LEU A 157 -7.48 -8.14 5.47
N LYS A 158 -7.33 -9.31 4.85
CA LYS A 158 -8.45 -10.08 4.32
C LYS A 158 -9.25 -10.62 5.51
N SER A 159 -10.48 -10.16 5.68
CA SER A 159 -11.41 -10.73 6.66
C SER A 159 -11.66 -12.19 6.31
N THR A 160 -11.14 -13.13 7.11
CA THR A 160 -11.66 -14.49 7.15
C THR A 160 -12.97 -14.44 7.93
N GLU A 161 -14.04 -14.97 7.35
CA GLU A 161 -15.26 -15.24 8.10
C GLU A 161 -14.92 -16.27 9.17
N TYR A 162 -14.96 -15.84 10.43
CA TYR A 162 -14.95 -16.74 11.57
C TYR A 162 -16.30 -17.47 11.57
N LYS A 163 -16.34 -18.70 11.04
CA LYS A 163 -17.45 -19.61 11.37
C LYS A 163 -17.23 -20.02 12.82
N SER A 164 -18.09 -19.54 13.71
CA SER A 164 -18.24 -20.11 15.04
C SER A 164 -18.48 -21.61 14.88
N GLN A 165 -17.55 -22.41 15.41
CA GLN A 165 -17.95 -23.71 15.95
C GLN A 165 -18.83 -23.40 17.15
N ASP A 166 -20.14 -23.54 16.95
CA ASP A 166 -21.13 -24.08 17.87
C ASP A 166 -22.50 -23.76 17.29
N ASP A 167 -23.14 -24.77 16.69
CA ASP A 167 -24.51 -25.17 17.01
C ASP A 167 -24.89 -26.44 16.23
N SER A 168 -25.35 -27.43 17.01
CA SER A 168 -25.86 -28.79 16.74
C SER A 168 -24.86 -29.91 16.44
#